data_AF-A0AAV9ISV7-F1
#
_entry.id   AF-A0AAV9ISV7-F1
#
_cell.length_a   1.000
_cell.length_b   1.000
_cell.length_c   1.000
_cell.angle_alpha   90.00
_cell.angle_beta   90.00
_cell.angle_gamma   90.00
#
_symmetry.space_group_name_H-M   'P 1'
#
loop_
_entity.id
_entity.type
_entity.pdbx_description
1 polymer ?
#
loop_
_entity_poly.entity_id
_entity_poly.type
_entity_poly.pdbx_seq_one_letter_code
_entity_poly.pdbx_strand_id
1 'polypeptide(L)'
;MNDDDADDADERLRGVDDALLYERWEEIRREEAALVEEEQGRRSREVVAQAQALQQQRRQVDEALGLRMALQKALDAAEQLPRPAHRVQFCARHERVSASYGSAAEAAHALLTTLLRHIEEGSADDASSPVTDRCEAAWTRLERCQQRLRARRQQLLRDSERHFPKRKAVSSATDEMASLRMLDQSIEVQLQRALRAPESRQRLRALACARRTPYRPLGMPPEEAAGMRSDPEHYDDTDWYHGLLRQLIADATEAPGDARFRELLQRPDRADGGDVSVPRSSTELLLERARRRVRKYAPEDRRVSKGRRLRYDVHEKLVGFLAPRAPPPPAHASLHEFSVL
;
A
#
# COMPACT_ATOMS: atom_id res chain seq x y z
N MET A 1 78.59 -30.64 11.94
CA MET A 1 78.67 -29.56 12.93
C MET A 1 78.89 -28.28 12.15
N ASN A 2 77.81 -27.52 11.96
CA ASN A 2 77.81 -26.11 11.57
C ASN A 2 76.58 -25.55 12.28
N ASP A 3 76.80 -24.99 13.47
CA ASP A 3 75.80 -24.39 14.36
C ASP A 3 75.97 -22.84 14.40
N ASP A 4 76.54 -22.24 13.35
CA ASP A 4 76.94 -20.81 13.36
C ASP A 4 76.01 -19.86 12.58
N ASP A 5 74.91 -20.34 12.00
CA ASP A 5 74.00 -19.49 11.19
C ASP A 5 72.76 -18.97 11.96
N ALA A 6 72.66 -19.22 13.27
CA ALA A 6 71.51 -18.82 14.08
C ALA A 6 71.65 -17.45 14.77
N ASP A 7 72.87 -16.91 14.90
CA ASP A 7 73.14 -15.68 15.66
C ASP A 7 72.96 -14.38 14.84
N ASP A 8 72.94 -14.45 13.52
CA ASP A 8 72.93 -13.26 12.64
C ASP A 8 71.52 -12.67 12.40
N ALA A 9 70.47 -13.39 12.82
CA ALA A 9 69.10 -12.90 12.80
C ALA A 9 68.73 -12.06 14.04
N ASP A 10 69.36 -12.35 15.17
CA ASP A 10 69.08 -11.71 16.47
C ASP A 10 69.76 -10.33 16.59
N GLU A 11 70.89 -10.13 15.88
CA GLU A 11 71.62 -8.87 15.88
C GLU A 11 70.95 -7.76 15.05
N ARG A 12 70.09 -8.12 14.07
CA ARG A 12 69.33 -7.17 13.25
C ARG A 12 68.16 -6.51 13.98
N LEU A 13 67.76 -7.04 15.14
CA LEU A 13 66.68 -6.51 15.98
C LEU A 13 67.21 -5.67 17.16
N ARG A 14 68.52 -5.70 17.44
CA ARG A 14 69.17 -4.90 18.47
C ARG A 14 69.35 -3.45 18.02
N GLY A 15 68.27 -2.69 18.03
CA GLY A 15 68.32 -1.25 17.73
C GLY A 15 66.99 -0.62 17.36
N VAL A 16 65.94 -1.43 17.21
CA VAL A 16 64.59 -0.88 17.14
C VAL A 16 64.10 -0.73 18.58
N ASP A 17 63.84 0.50 18.99
CA ASP A 17 63.33 0.80 20.31
C ASP A 17 61.94 0.16 20.45
N ASP A 18 61.83 -0.87 21.28
CA ASP A 18 60.60 -1.60 21.55
C ASP A 18 59.47 -0.66 22.00
N ALA A 19 59.80 0.46 22.65
CA ALA A 19 58.84 1.50 23.00
C ALA A 19 58.25 2.18 21.75
N LEU A 20 59.07 2.43 20.74
CA LEU A 20 58.70 3.10 19.50
C LEU A 20 57.88 2.17 18.58
N LEU A 21 58.15 0.85 18.64
CA LEU A 21 57.28 -0.16 18.02
C LEU A 21 55.92 -0.24 18.70
N TYR A 22 55.87 -0.16 20.03
CA TYR A 22 54.62 -0.18 20.79
C TYR A 22 53.78 1.07 20.53
N GLU A 23 54.38 2.26 20.51
CA GLU A 23 53.70 3.52 20.17
C GLU A 23 53.09 3.47 18.76
N ARG A 24 53.85 3.01 17.77
CA ARG A 24 53.36 2.85 16.40
C ARG A 24 52.25 1.80 16.28
N TRP A 25 52.33 0.72 17.04
CA TRP A 25 51.28 -0.29 17.08
C TRP A 25 49.99 0.23 17.75
N GLU A 26 50.10 1.03 18.81
CA GLU A 26 48.95 1.70 19.39
C GLU A 26 48.33 2.74 18.45
N GLU A 27 49.14 3.50 17.70
CA GLU A 27 48.67 4.41 16.65
C GLU A 27 47.86 3.66 15.59
N ILE A 28 48.42 2.56 15.04
CA ILE A 28 47.71 1.71 14.08
C ILE A 28 46.40 1.18 14.67
N ARG A 29 46.40 0.72 15.93
CA ARG A 29 45.18 0.23 16.58
C ARG A 29 44.12 1.33 16.77
N ARG A 30 44.54 2.56 17.07
CA ARG A 30 43.64 3.72 17.18
C ARG A 30 43.07 4.12 15.83
N GLU A 31 43.88 4.13 14.78
CA GLU A 31 43.46 4.38 13.40
C GLU A 31 42.46 3.31 12.91
N GLU A 32 42.75 2.03 13.15
CA GLU A 32 41.85 0.92 12.82
C GLU A 32 40.50 1.04 13.56
N ALA A 33 40.52 1.38 14.85
CA ALA A 33 39.30 1.57 15.63
C ALA A 33 38.45 2.74 15.10
N ALA A 34 39.09 3.86 14.72
CA ALA A 34 38.43 5.01 14.13
C ALA A 34 37.80 4.68 12.76
N LEU A 35 38.51 3.93 11.91
CA LEU A 35 37.98 3.47 10.62
C LEU A 35 36.78 2.53 10.78
N VAL A 36 36.84 1.62 11.75
CA VAL A 36 35.72 0.72 12.05
C VAL A 36 34.50 1.50 12.56
N GLU A 37 34.70 2.49 13.43
CA GLU A 37 33.61 3.35 13.91
C GLU A 37 32.99 4.17 12.77
N GLU A 38 33.81 4.73 11.88
CA GLU A 38 33.33 5.47 10.71
C GLU A 38 32.51 4.59 9.77
N GLU A 39 32.99 3.37 9.47
CA GLU A 39 32.28 2.39 8.63
C GLU A 39 30.98 1.91 9.28
N GLN A 40 30.96 1.69 10.60
CA GLN A 40 29.74 1.38 11.34
C GLN A 40 28.75 2.56 11.31
N GLY A 41 29.25 3.79 11.39
CA GLY A 41 28.47 5.01 11.22
C GLY A 41 27.86 5.11 9.82
N ARG A 42 28.64 4.84 8.76
CA ARG A 42 28.16 4.80 7.37
C ARG A 42 27.06 3.76 7.17
N ARG A 43 27.31 2.52 7.60
CA ARG A 43 26.32 1.41 7.51
C ARG A 43 25.03 1.75 8.24
N SER A 44 25.12 2.36 9.42
CA SER A 44 23.95 2.78 10.20
C SER A 44 23.13 3.83 9.44
N ARG A 45 23.79 4.83 8.83
CA ARG A 45 23.12 5.85 7.99
C ARG A 45 22.46 5.24 6.76
N GLU A 46 23.12 4.29 6.11
CA GLU A 46 22.56 3.56 4.96
C GLU A 46 21.31 2.76 5.33
N VAL A 47 21.35 2.01 6.45
CA VAL A 47 20.19 1.26 6.94
C VAL A 47 19.02 2.20 7.26
N VAL A 48 19.29 3.35 7.88
CA VAL A 48 18.26 4.37 8.15
C VAL A 48 17.70 4.93 6.85
N ALA A 49 18.54 5.25 5.87
CA ALA A 49 18.10 5.75 4.56
C ALA A 49 17.25 4.70 3.80
N GLN A 50 17.66 3.43 3.83
CA GLN A 50 16.89 2.33 3.25
C GLN A 50 15.52 2.18 3.95
N ALA A 51 15.48 2.23 5.29
CA ALA A 51 14.23 2.17 6.04
C ALA A 51 13.30 3.34 5.70
N GLN A 52 13.84 4.56 5.57
CA GLN A 52 13.08 5.73 5.13
C GLN A 52 12.54 5.58 3.72
N ALA A 53 13.35 5.09 2.78
CA ALA A 53 12.93 4.81 1.41
C ALA A 53 11.80 3.77 1.36
N LEU A 54 11.89 2.70 2.14
CA LEU A 54 10.83 1.68 2.25
C LEU A 54 9.52 2.26 2.81
N GLN A 55 9.60 3.14 3.81
CA GLN A 55 8.42 3.82 4.36
C GLN A 55 7.76 4.74 3.32
N GLN A 56 8.56 5.43 2.50
CA GLN A 56 8.04 6.27 1.42
C GLN A 56 7.39 5.41 0.32
N GLN A 57 8.01 4.30 -0.07
CA GLN A 57 7.44 3.38 -1.06
C GLN A 57 6.10 2.80 -0.60
N ARG A 58 6.03 2.32 0.66
CA ARG A 58 4.76 1.84 1.23
C ARG A 58 3.69 2.91 1.21
N ARG A 59 4.04 4.13 1.61
CA ARG A 59 3.13 5.27 1.57
C ARG A 59 2.58 5.53 0.15
N GLN A 60 3.44 5.49 -0.87
CA GLN A 60 3.01 5.69 -2.26
C GLN A 60 2.04 4.59 -2.72
N VAL A 61 2.30 3.33 -2.35
CA VAL A 61 1.41 2.21 -2.65
C VAL A 61 0.06 2.38 -1.97
N ASP A 62 0.04 2.78 -0.71
CA ASP A 62 -1.19 3.02 0.05
C ASP A 62 -2.00 4.17 -0.53
N GLU A 63 -1.35 5.28 -0.90
CA GLU A 63 -1.99 6.42 -1.55
C GLU A 63 -2.58 6.03 -2.91
N ALA A 64 -1.87 5.23 -3.71
CA ALA A 64 -2.35 4.70 -4.98
C ALA A 64 -3.56 3.76 -4.80
N LEU A 65 -3.55 2.89 -3.80
CA LEU A 65 -4.69 2.03 -3.48
C LEU A 65 -5.89 2.85 -3.00
N GLY A 66 -5.67 3.86 -2.15
CA GLY A 66 -6.71 4.79 -1.71
C GLY A 66 -7.35 5.54 -2.88
N LEU A 67 -6.55 5.99 -3.85
CA LEU A 67 -7.05 6.56 -5.10
C LEU A 67 -7.91 5.56 -5.89
N ARG A 68 -7.44 4.31 -6.06
CA ARG A 68 -8.22 3.27 -6.75
C ARG A 68 -9.55 2.95 -6.04
N MET A 69 -9.57 2.91 -4.70
CA MET A 69 -10.78 2.73 -3.91
C MET A 69 -11.77 3.89 -4.14
N ALA A 70 -11.28 5.12 -4.12
CA ALA A 70 -12.11 6.31 -4.36
C ALA A 70 -12.69 6.34 -5.79
N LEU A 71 -11.95 5.83 -6.77
CA LEU A 71 -12.40 5.73 -8.16
C LEU A 71 -13.49 4.66 -8.37
N GLN A 72 -13.68 3.70 -7.45
CA GLN A 72 -14.60 2.58 -7.66
C GLN A 72 -16.02 3.05 -8.03
N LYS A 73 -16.59 4.01 -7.28
CA LYS A 73 -17.94 4.54 -7.55
C LYS A 73 -18.02 5.25 -8.90
N ALA A 74 -16.96 5.95 -9.29
CA ALA A 74 -16.90 6.62 -10.59
C ALA A 74 -16.83 5.60 -11.74
N LEU A 75 -16.10 4.49 -11.56
CA LEU A 75 -16.06 3.39 -12.53
C LEU A 75 -17.41 2.69 -12.64
N ASP A 76 -18.04 2.35 -11.52
CA ASP A 76 -19.38 1.74 -11.48
C ASP A 76 -20.43 2.65 -12.18
N ALA A 77 -20.34 3.97 -11.99
CA ALA A 77 -21.19 4.94 -12.68
C ALA A 77 -20.85 5.06 -14.17
N ALA A 78 -19.57 4.99 -14.54
CA ALA A 78 -19.12 5.03 -15.93
C ALA A 78 -19.63 3.84 -16.74
N GLU A 79 -19.76 2.66 -16.12
CA GLU A 79 -20.35 1.48 -16.77
C GLU A 79 -21.80 1.70 -17.22
N GLN A 80 -22.55 2.54 -16.51
CA GLN A 80 -23.94 2.86 -16.82
C GLN A 80 -24.08 3.94 -17.91
N LEU A 81 -23.00 4.60 -18.32
CA LEU A 81 -23.08 5.65 -19.33
C LEU A 81 -23.63 5.11 -20.67
N PRO A 82 -24.30 5.97 -21.46
CA PRO A 82 -24.82 5.57 -22.75
C PRO A 82 -23.68 5.15 -23.69
N ARG A 83 -23.85 3.98 -24.33
CA ARG A 83 -22.90 3.47 -25.32
C ARG A 83 -22.81 4.40 -26.54
N PRO A 84 -21.70 4.39 -27.30
CA PRO A 84 -21.51 5.28 -28.44
C PRO A 84 -22.67 5.31 -29.43
N ALA A 85 -23.28 4.15 -29.70
CA ALA A 85 -24.44 4.01 -30.59
C ALA A 85 -25.70 4.74 -30.10
N HIS A 86 -25.94 4.80 -28.79
CA HIS A 86 -27.14 5.41 -28.21
C HIS A 86 -26.90 6.79 -27.62
N ARG A 87 -25.64 7.22 -27.48
CA ARG A 87 -25.26 8.51 -26.86
C ARG A 87 -26.01 9.70 -27.44
N VAL A 88 -26.00 9.84 -28.77
CA VAL A 88 -26.61 11.00 -29.46
C VAL A 88 -28.12 11.03 -29.19
N GLN A 89 -28.79 9.90 -29.35
CA GLN A 89 -30.23 9.79 -29.10
C GLN A 89 -30.58 10.02 -27.63
N PHE A 90 -29.75 9.51 -26.70
CA PHE A 90 -29.94 9.68 -25.27
C PHE A 90 -29.82 11.16 -24.85
N CYS A 91 -28.77 11.85 -25.30
CA CYS A 91 -28.57 13.27 -24.98
C CYS A 91 -29.61 14.18 -25.67
N ALA A 92 -30.14 13.79 -26.83
CA ALA A 92 -31.16 14.55 -27.54
C ALA A 92 -32.55 14.51 -26.87
N ARG A 93 -32.81 13.58 -25.94
CA ARG A 93 -34.12 13.44 -25.28
C ARG A 93 -34.49 14.64 -24.42
N HIS A 94 -33.52 15.29 -23.79
CA HIS A 94 -33.79 16.39 -22.87
C HIS A 94 -32.55 17.27 -22.67
N GLU A 95 -32.74 18.59 -22.65
CA GLU A 95 -31.66 19.57 -22.47
C GLU A 95 -30.85 19.34 -21.18
N ARG A 96 -31.54 19.15 -20.05
CA ARG A 96 -30.91 18.75 -18.77
C ARG A 96 -30.01 17.50 -18.88
N VAL A 97 -30.38 16.49 -19.66
CA VAL A 97 -29.55 15.28 -19.84
C VAL A 97 -28.29 15.62 -20.61
N SER A 98 -28.41 16.42 -21.67
CA SER A 98 -27.25 16.90 -22.44
C SER A 98 -26.31 17.74 -21.58
N ALA A 99 -26.84 18.67 -20.79
CA ALA A 99 -26.06 19.51 -19.87
C ALA A 99 -25.34 18.68 -18.80
N SER A 100 -26.03 17.74 -18.14
CA SER A 100 -25.43 16.84 -17.15
C SER A 100 -24.36 15.94 -17.74
N TYR A 101 -24.57 15.41 -18.96
CA TYR A 101 -23.58 14.60 -19.66
C TYR A 101 -22.33 15.42 -20.01
N GLY A 102 -22.51 16.67 -20.48
CA GLY A 102 -21.41 17.60 -20.74
C GLY A 102 -20.58 17.88 -19.49
N SER A 103 -21.24 18.21 -18.38
CA SER A 103 -20.59 18.44 -17.08
C SER A 103 -19.84 17.19 -16.58
N ALA A 104 -20.44 16.00 -16.70
CA ALA A 104 -19.77 14.75 -16.33
C ALA A 104 -18.53 14.48 -17.20
N ALA A 105 -18.59 14.77 -18.50
CA ALA A 105 -17.46 14.63 -19.42
C ALA A 105 -16.32 15.60 -19.09
N GLU A 106 -16.64 16.85 -18.72
CA GLU A 106 -15.65 17.84 -18.25
C GLU A 106 -15.00 17.41 -16.95
N ALA A 107 -15.79 16.94 -15.98
CA ALA A 107 -15.27 16.41 -14.71
C ALA A 107 -14.36 15.19 -14.92
N ALA A 108 -14.75 14.25 -15.78
CA ALA A 108 -13.93 13.09 -16.13
C ALA A 108 -12.62 13.50 -16.82
N HIS A 109 -12.66 14.50 -17.69
CA HIS A 109 -11.46 15.02 -18.34
C HIS A 109 -10.51 15.71 -17.35
N ALA A 110 -11.04 16.53 -16.43
CA ALA A 110 -10.25 17.16 -15.38
C ALA A 110 -9.59 16.12 -14.45
N LEU A 111 -10.33 15.06 -14.08
CA LEU A 111 -9.80 13.94 -13.32
C LEU A 111 -8.68 13.22 -14.06
N LEU A 112 -8.90 12.86 -15.33
CA LEU A 112 -7.89 12.21 -16.17
C LEU A 112 -6.61 13.06 -16.27
N THR A 113 -6.75 14.37 -16.47
CA THR A 113 -5.64 15.31 -16.56
C THR A 113 -4.85 15.36 -15.25
N THR A 114 -5.55 15.35 -14.12
CA THR A 114 -4.94 15.33 -12.79
C THR A 114 -4.17 14.02 -12.55
N LEU A 115 -4.75 12.87 -12.91
CA LEU A 115 -4.09 11.56 -12.79
C LEU A 115 -2.84 11.46 -13.67
N LEU A 116 -2.90 11.95 -14.91
CA LEU A 116 -1.75 11.95 -15.82
C LEU A 116 -0.62 12.84 -15.30
N ARG A 117 -0.94 14.02 -14.77
CA ARG A 117 0.07 14.90 -14.13
C ARG A 117 0.80 14.17 -13.00
N HIS A 118 0.08 13.45 -12.15
CA HIS A 118 0.70 12.68 -11.06
C HIS A 118 1.61 11.54 -11.56
N ILE A 119 1.25 10.88 -12.66
CA ILE A 119 2.10 9.86 -13.29
C ILE A 119 3.39 10.49 -13.85
N GLU A 120 3.29 11.68 -14.44
CA GLU A 120 4.43 12.42 -15.01
C GLU A 120 5.38 12.97 -13.95
N GLU A 121 4.84 13.53 -12.86
CA GLU A 121 5.63 13.98 -11.70
C GLU A 121 6.49 12.82 -11.16
N GLY A 122 5.93 11.61 -11.09
CA GLY A 122 6.66 10.40 -10.72
C GLY A 122 7.67 9.92 -11.77
N SER A 123 7.55 10.39 -13.01
CA SER A 123 8.40 9.99 -14.14
C SER A 123 9.52 10.99 -14.44
N ALA A 124 9.63 12.11 -13.69
CA ALA A 124 10.55 13.23 -13.95
C ALA A 124 10.40 13.79 -15.37
N ASP A 125 9.19 14.21 -15.73
CA ASP A 125 8.91 14.99 -16.94
C ASP A 125 8.66 16.46 -16.60
N ASP A 126 9.12 17.37 -17.45
CA ASP A 126 8.64 18.75 -17.47
C ASP A 126 7.24 18.76 -18.11
N ALA A 127 6.31 19.45 -17.46
CA ALA A 127 4.89 19.47 -17.83
C ALA A 127 4.68 19.82 -19.31
N SER A 128 4.08 18.89 -20.08
CA SER A 128 3.69 19.15 -21.47
C SER A 128 2.37 19.92 -21.57
N SER A 129 2.22 20.68 -22.66
CA SER A 129 1.08 21.55 -23.00
C SER A 129 -0.30 20.90 -22.83
N PRO A 130 -1.35 21.71 -22.56
CA PRO A 130 -2.72 21.23 -22.39
C PRO A 130 -3.24 20.51 -23.65
N VAL A 131 -4.00 19.45 -23.41
CA VAL A 131 -4.53 18.53 -24.42
C VAL A 131 -5.69 19.18 -25.18
N THR A 132 -5.63 19.17 -26.51
CA THR A 132 -6.72 19.63 -27.39
C THR A 132 -7.59 18.49 -27.96
N ASP A 133 -7.09 17.24 -28.00
CA ASP A 133 -7.87 16.05 -28.40
C ASP A 133 -8.00 15.03 -27.25
N ARG A 134 -9.20 14.92 -26.69
CA ARG A 134 -9.40 14.54 -25.27
C ARG A 134 -8.92 13.14 -24.85
N CYS A 135 -9.00 12.13 -25.73
CA CYS A 135 -8.72 10.73 -25.35
C CYS A 135 -7.45 10.14 -26.00
N GLU A 136 -7.27 10.28 -27.32
CA GLU A 136 -6.10 9.73 -28.03
C GLU A 136 -4.78 10.39 -27.56
N ALA A 137 -4.80 11.70 -27.34
CA ALA A 137 -3.64 12.39 -26.80
C ALA A 137 -3.33 11.96 -25.36
N ALA A 138 -4.36 11.67 -24.56
CA ALA A 138 -4.20 11.14 -23.21
C ALA A 138 -3.56 9.74 -23.23
N TRP A 139 -3.99 8.87 -24.15
CA TRP A 139 -3.37 7.55 -24.35
C TRP A 139 -1.92 7.66 -24.80
N THR A 140 -1.64 8.53 -25.77
CA THR A 140 -0.27 8.77 -26.26
C THR A 140 0.65 9.27 -25.14
N ARG A 141 0.16 10.17 -24.29
CA ARG A 141 0.87 10.71 -23.13
C ARG A 141 1.14 9.62 -22.09
N LEU A 142 0.13 8.82 -21.75
CA LEU A 142 0.28 7.67 -20.86
C LEU A 142 1.31 6.68 -21.41
N GLU A 143 1.23 6.35 -22.70
CA GLU A 143 2.16 5.43 -23.34
C GLU A 143 3.61 5.93 -23.26
N ARG A 144 3.85 7.23 -23.52
CA ARG A 144 5.17 7.85 -23.38
C ARG A 144 5.73 7.69 -21.97
N CYS A 145 4.92 7.98 -20.94
CA CYS A 145 5.31 7.79 -19.54
C CYS A 145 5.67 6.32 -19.26
N GLN A 146 4.82 5.40 -19.72
CA GLN A 146 5.02 3.97 -19.52
C GLN A 146 6.28 3.45 -20.23
N GLN A 147 6.57 3.93 -21.45
CA GLN A 147 7.76 3.57 -22.21
C GLN A 147 9.04 3.98 -21.48
N ARG A 148 9.09 5.19 -20.89
CA ARG A 148 10.23 5.65 -20.09
C ARG A 148 10.45 4.81 -18.83
N LEU A 149 9.37 4.52 -18.10
CA LEU A 149 9.44 3.70 -16.89
C LEU A 149 9.70 2.22 -17.18
N ARG A 150 9.56 1.78 -18.43
CA ARG A 150 9.62 0.37 -18.83
C ARG A 150 10.96 -0.27 -18.49
N ALA A 151 12.07 0.39 -18.84
CA ALA A 151 13.41 -0.14 -18.57
C ALA A 151 13.65 -0.30 -17.06
N ARG A 152 13.31 0.73 -16.27
CA ARG A 152 13.42 0.70 -14.81
C ARG A 152 12.55 -0.39 -14.19
N ARG A 153 11.30 -0.53 -14.63
CA ARG A 153 10.38 -1.59 -14.16
C ARG A 153 10.94 -2.97 -14.46
N GLN A 154 11.45 -3.18 -15.67
CA GLN A 154 12.05 -4.45 -16.07
C GLN A 154 13.29 -4.78 -15.24
N GLN A 155 14.12 -3.79 -14.93
CA GLN A 155 15.27 -3.98 -14.05
C GLN A 155 14.83 -4.38 -12.64
N LEU A 156 13.87 -3.65 -12.05
CA LEU A 156 13.35 -3.95 -10.71
C LEU A 156 12.74 -5.36 -10.61
N LEU A 157 12.03 -5.81 -11.65
CA LEU A 157 11.47 -7.17 -11.70
C LEU A 157 12.57 -8.23 -11.79
N ARG A 158 13.64 -7.98 -12.55
CA ARG A 158 14.78 -8.90 -12.62
C ARG A 158 15.53 -8.97 -11.29
N ASP A 159 15.73 -7.82 -10.66
CA ASP A 159 16.40 -7.74 -9.36
C ASP A 159 15.58 -8.42 -8.27
N SER A 160 14.25 -8.25 -8.26
CA SER A 160 13.38 -8.94 -7.31
C SER A 160 13.37 -10.45 -7.53
N GLU A 161 13.37 -10.93 -8.76
CA GLU A 161 13.48 -12.36 -9.06
C GLU A 161 14.80 -12.99 -8.61
N ARG A 162 15.90 -12.21 -8.67
CA ARG A 162 17.20 -12.65 -8.15
C ARG A 162 17.22 -12.78 -6.63
N HIS A 163 16.60 -11.83 -5.92
CA HIS A 163 16.61 -11.78 -4.45
C HIS A 163 15.52 -12.63 -3.82
N PHE A 164 14.40 -12.83 -4.52
CA PHE A 164 13.28 -13.66 -4.10
C PHE A 164 13.05 -14.75 -5.15
N PRO A 165 13.98 -15.70 -5.31
CA PRO A 165 13.76 -16.80 -6.23
C PRO A 165 12.45 -17.49 -5.84
N LYS A 166 11.54 -17.64 -6.82
CA LYS A 166 10.29 -18.38 -6.64
C LYS A 166 10.66 -19.67 -5.89
N ARG A 167 10.02 -19.93 -4.74
CA ARG A 167 10.16 -21.21 -4.03
C ARG A 167 9.91 -22.30 -5.08
N LYS A 168 10.98 -22.97 -5.52
CA LYS A 168 10.89 -24.03 -6.53
C LYS A 168 9.87 -25.03 -5.99
N ALA A 169 8.74 -25.15 -6.68
CA ALA A 169 7.79 -26.20 -6.38
C ALA A 169 8.56 -27.52 -6.62
N VAL A 170 8.89 -28.21 -5.52
CA VAL A 170 9.38 -29.58 -5.59
C VAL A 170 8.18 -30.43 -5.95
N SER A 171 8.00 -30.75 -7.24
CA SER A 171 7.05 -31.76 -7.68
C SER A 171 7.74 -32.71 -8.65
N SER A 172 7.69 -33.99 -8.30
CA SER A 172 8.31 -35.10 -9.01
C SER A 172 7.84 -35.21 -10.46
N ALA A 173 8.77 -35.61 -11.32
CA ALA A 173 8.60 -35.74 -12.76
C ALA A 173 7.57 -36.81 -13.16
N THR A 174 6.64 -36.44 -14.05
CA THR A 174 6.28 -37.17 -15.28
C THR A 174 5.60 -36.21 -16.28
N ASP A 175 5.94 -36.37 -17.56
CA ASP A 175 5.38 -35.85 -18.85
C ASP A 175 4.77 -34.44 -19.03
N GLU A 176 4.64 -33.59 -18.01
CA GLU A 176 4.20 -32.19 -18.11
C GLU A 176 5.35 -31.19 -18.39
N MET A 177 6.37 -31.59 -19.15
CA MET A 177 7.62 -30.84 -19.31
C MET A 177 7.47 -29.46 -20.02
N ALA A 178 6.38 -29.23 -20.76
CA ALA A 178 6.14 -27.95 -21.45
C ALA A 178 5.50 -26.88 -20.55
N SER A 179 4.62 -27.25 -19.62
CA SER A 179 4.05 -26.36 -18.61
C SER A 179 5.09 -26.04 -17.51
N LEU A 180 6.01 -26.96 -17.25
CA LEU A 180 7.11 -26.78 -16.30
C LEU A 180 8.19 -25.80 -16.80
N ARG A 181 8.52 -25.81 -18.11
CA ARG A 181 9.42 -24.79 -18.71
C ARG A 181 8.87 -23.36 -18.62
N MET A 182 7.56 -23.19 -18.46
CA MET A 182 6.99 -21.87 -18.20
C MET A 182 7.25 -21.40 -16.78
N LEU A 183 7.32 -22.29 -15.78
CA LEU A 183 7.54 -21.93 -14.38
C LEU A 183 8.96 -21.41 -14.11
N ASP A 184 9.94 -21.87 -14.88
CA ASP A 184 11.33 -21.41 -14.83
C ASP A 184 11.57 -20.05 -15.53
N GLN A 185 10.57 -19.51 -16.24
CA GLN A 185 10.68 -18.21 -16.89
C GLN A 185 10.33 -17.07 -15.92
N SER A 186 10.99 -15.92 -16.13
CA SER A 186 10.65 -14.68 -15.44
C SER A 186 9.21 -14.28 -15.74
N ILE A 187 8.59 -13.61 -14.77
CA ILE A 187 7.21 -13.10 -14.90
C ILE A 187 7.12 -12.16 -16.10
N GLU A 188 8.15 -11.35 -16.35
CA GLU A 188 8.22 -10.45 -17.51
C GLU A 188 8.19 -11.22 -18.84
N VAL A 189 8.95 -12.33 -18.96
CA VAL A 189 8.95 -13.14 -20.19
C VAL A 189 7.60 -13.82 -20.40
N GLN A 190 6.99 -14.32 -19.33
CA GLN A 190 5.64 -14.91 -19.37
C GLN A 190 4.61 -13.87 -19.85
N LEU A 191 4.63 -12.67 -19.27
CA LEU A 191 3.73 -11.57 -19.63
C LEU A 191 3.93 -11.14 -21.08
N GLN A 192 5.18 -10.93 -21.51
CA GLN A 192 5.47 -10.57 -22.90
C GLN A 192 5.00 -11.63 -23.89
N ARG A 193 5.16 -12.92 -23.55
CA ARG A 193 4.67 -14.02 -24.39
C ARG A 193 3.14 -14.01 -24.49
N ALA A 194 2.45 -13.85 -23.36
CA ALA A 194 0.98 -13.76 -23.34
C ALA A 194 0.47 -12.53 -24.12
N LEU A 195 1.18 -11.40 -24.05
CA LEU A 195 0.82 -10.18 -24.76
C LEU A 195 1.21 -10.21 -26.25
N ARG A 196 2.20 -11.00 -26.68
CA ARG A 196 2.54 -11.12 -28.11
C ARG A 196 1.57 -12.05 -28.84
N ALA A 197 1.16 -13.15 -28.20
CA ALA A 197 0.26 -14.12 -28.82
C ALA A 197 -1.15 -13.51 -29.06
N PRO A 198 -1.65 -13.48 -30.30
CA PRO A 198 -2.93 -12.85 -30.62
C PRO A 198 -4.11 -13.53 -29.92
N GLU A 199 -4.12 -14.87 -29.84
CA GLU A 199 -5.17 -15.63 -29.14
C GLU A 199 -5.19 -15.33 -27.64
N SER A 200 -4.01 -15.25 -27.01
CA SER A 200 -3.91 -14.90 -25.59
C SER A 200 -4.38 -13.48 -25.32
N ARG A 201 -4.02 -12.51 -26.18
CA ARG A 201 -4.55 -11.14 -26.11
C ARG A 201 -6.06 -11.10 -26.25
N GLN A 202 -6.63 -11.84 -27.19
CA GLN A 202 -8.06 -11.87 -27.42
C GLN A 202 -8.80 -12.47 -26.22
N ARG A 203 -8.27 -13.54 -25.62
CA ARG A 203 -8.78 -14.11 -24.37
C ARG A 203 -8.72 -13.09 -23.22
N LEU A 204 -7.59 -12.41 -23.04
CA LEU A 204 -7.44 -11.38 -21.99
C LEU A 204 -8.42 -10.22 -22.18
N ARG A 205 -8.62 -9.75 -23.42
CA ARG A 205 -9.65 -8.74 -23.73
C ARG A 205 -11.05 -9.25 -23.44
N ALA A 206 -11.38 -10.48 -23.84
CA ALA A 206 -12.69 -11.05 -23.57
C ALA A 206 -12.96 -11.17 -22.06
N LEU A 207 -11.94 -11.49 -21.25
CA LEU A 207 -12.03 -11.53 -19.79
C LEU A 207 -12.22 -10.13 -19.18
N ALA A 208 -11.49 -9.14 -19.66
CA ALA A 208 -11.60 -7.76 -19.18
C ALA A 208 -12.91 -7.09 -19.60
N CYS A 209 -13.50 -7.50 -20.73
CA CYS A 209 -14.77 -6.98 -21.23
C CYS A 209 -15.98 -7.83 -20.80
N ALA A 210 -15.77 -8.89 -20.02
CA ALA A 210 -16.84 -9.77 -19.56
C ALA A 210 -17.68 -9.08 -18.48
N ARG A 211 -19.00 -9.08 -18.65
CA ARG A 211 -19.92 -8.48 -17.68
C ARG A 211 -20.22 -9.46 -16.55
N ARG A 212 -19.48 -9.34 -15.43
CA ARG A 212 -19.69 -10.18 -14.24
C ARG A 212 -20.83 -9.67 -13.38
N THR A 213 -21.03 -8.36 -13.36
CA THR A 213 -22.12 -7.68 -12.66
C THR A 213 -23.21 -7.24 -13.65
N PRO A 214 -24.49 -7.51 -13.36
CA PRO A 214 -25.57 -7.02 -14.19
C PRO A 214 -25.77 -5.52 -13.95
N TYR A 215 -25.45 -4.71 -14.95
CA TYR A 215 -25.83 -3.30 -15.02
C TYR A 215 -26.62 -3.03 -16.30
N ARG A 216 -27.22 -1.85 -16.48
CA ARG A 216 -27.87 -1.50 -17.74
C ARG A 216 -27.33 -0.16 -18.25
N PRO A 217 -26.66 -0.13 -19.42
CA PRO A 217 -26.27 1.14 -20.03
C PRO A 217 -27.48 2.04 -20.27
N LEU A 218 -27.33 3.32 -19.97
CA LEU A 218 -28.34 4.32 -20.19
C LEU A 218 -28.65 4.46 -21.69
N GLY A 219 -29.92 4.66 -22.02
CA GLY A 219 -30.38 4.80 -23.40
C GLY A 219 -30.50 3.50 -24.20
N MET A 220 -29.97 2.38 -23.70
CA MET A 220 -30.08 1.08 -24.36
C MET A 220 -31.43 0.39 -24.04
N PRO A 221 -32.12 -0.19 -25.02
CA PRO A 221 -33.35 -0.96 -24.77
C PRO A 221 -33.06 -2.20 -23.89
N PRO A 222 -34.04 -2.63 -23.07
CA PRO A 222 -33.83 -3.69 -22.08
C PRO A 222 -33.51 -5.05 -22.71
N GLU A 223 -34.07 -5.33 -23.90
CA GLU A 223 -33.84 -6.59 -24.64
C GLU A 223 -32.38 -6.71 -25.09
N GLU A 224 -31.84 -5.62 -25.63
CA GLU A 224 -30.45 -5.54 -26.11
C GLU A 224 -29.45 -5.61 -24.95
N ALA A 225 -29.78 -4.96 -23.81
CA ALA A 225 -28.98 -5.03 -22.60
C ALA A 225 -28.94 -6.43 -21.96
N ALA A 226 -30.03 -7.21 -22.08
CA ALA A 226 -30.12 -8.57 -21.55
C ALA A 226 -29.34 -9.60 -22.38
N GLY A 227 -29.24 -9.41 -23.70
CA GLY A 227 -28.47 -10.29 -24.59
C GLY A 227 -26.95 -10.07 -24.55
N MET A 228 -26.50 -8.98 -23.97
CA MET A 228 -25.12 -8.52 -24.04
C MET A 228 -24.23 -9.20 -22.99
N ARG A 229 -23.53 -10.27 -23.38
CA ARG A 229 -22.63 -11.02 -22.49
C ARG A 229 -21.25 -10.36 -22.29
N SER A 230 -20.80 -9.60 -23.27
CA SER A 230 -19.51 -8.92 -23.29
C SER A 230 -19.70 -7.51 -23.85
N ASP A 231 -18.91 -6.57 -23.35
CA ASP A 231 -19.01 -5.17 -23.70
C ASP A 231 -17.62 -4.60 -24.03
N PRO A 232 -17.37 -4.21 -25.30
CA PRO A 232 -16.09 -3.66 -25.71
C PRO A 232 -15.67 -2.39 -24.95
N GLU A 233 -16.63 -1.64 -24.42
CA GLU A 233 -16.39 -0.40 -23.67
C GLU A 233 -16.25 -0.65 -22.16
N HIS A 234 -16.37 -1.91 -21.71
CA HIS A 234 -16.22 -2.30 -20.31
C HIS A 234 -14.79 -2.79 -20.02
N TYR A 235 -14.27 -2.38 -18.87
CA TYR A 235 -13.00 -2.84 -18.34
C TYR A 235 -13.20 -3.29 -16.89
N ASP A 236 -13.10 -4.60 -16.65
CA ASP A 236 -13.27 -5.24 -15.35
C ASP A 236 -11.91 -5.62 -14.74
N ASP A 237 -11.48 -4.85 -13.73
CA ASP A 237 -10.32 -5.15 -12.89
C ASP A 237 -10.72 -5.66 -11.49
N THR A 238 -11.97 -6.07 -11.30
CA THR A 238 -12.55 -6.41 -9.99
C THR A 238 -11.74 -7.47 -9.25
N ASP A 239 -11.25 -8.50 -9.94
CA ASP A 239 -10.40 -9.55 -9.33
C ASP A 239 -9.10 -8.99 -8.78
N TRP A 240 -8.46 -8.09 -9.55
CA TRP A 240 -7.21 -7.45 -9.17
C TRP A 240 -7.44 -6.50 -8.00
N TYR A 241 -8.47 -5.67 -8.07
CA TYR A 241 -8.88 -4.77 -6.99
C TYR A 241 -9.16 -5.55 -5.69
N HIS A 242 -9.91 -6.65 -5.77
CA HIS A 242 -10.15 -7.50 -4.60
C HIS A 242 -8.88 -8.19 -4.09
N GLY A 243 -7.94 -8.53 -4.98
CA GLY A 243 -6.61 -8.99 -4.60
C GLY A 243 -5.87 -7.98 -3.74
N LEU A 244 -5.83 -6.72 -4.19
CA LEU A 244 -5.21 -5.61 -3.44
C LEU A 244 -5.89 -5.38 -2.09
N LEU A 245 -7.23 -5.42 -2.05
CA LEU A 245 -7.97 -5.29 -0.79
C LEU A 245 -7.67 -6.44 0.18
N ARG A 246 -7.59 -7.69 -0.30
CA ARG A 246 -7.26 -8.84 0.54
C ARG A 246 -5.85 -8.73 1.10
N GLN A 247 -4.88 -8.34 0.27
CA GLN A 247 -3.50 -8.11 0.70
C GLN A 247 -3.43 -6.99 1.74
N LEU A 248 -4.08 -5.85 1.47
CA LEU A 248 -4.18 -4.74 2.41
C LEU A 248 -4.76 -5.19 3.77
N ILE A 249 -5.80 -6.04 3.77
CA ILE A 249 -6.39 -6.58 5.00
C ILE A 249 -5.43 -7.54 5.71
N ALA A 250 -4.67 -8.36 4.97
CA ALA A 250 -3.70 -9.28 5.55
C ALA A 250 -2.56 -8.53 6.24
N ASP A 251 -1.94 -7.57 5.54
CA ASP A 251 -0.84 -6.74 6.06
C ASP A 251 -1.26 -6.00 7.34
N ALA A 252 -2.50 -5.51 7.37
CA ALA A 252 -3.08 -4.88 8.53
C ALA A 252 -3.29 -5.79 9.74
N THR A 253 -3.58 -7.07 9.52
CA THR A 253 -3.73 -8.04 10.62
C THR A 253 -2.39 -8.42 11.23
N GLU A 254 -1.31 -8.38 10.43
CA GLU A 254 0.03 -8.70 10.89
C GLU A 254 0.70 -7.52 11.62
N ALA A 255 0.35 -6.27 11.28
CA ALA A 255 0.90 -5.05 11.91
C ALA A 255 -0.18 -4.02 12.35
N PRO A 256 -1.00 -4.31 13.39
CA PRO A 256 -2.12 -3.46 13.83
C PRO A 256 -1.76 -2.06 14.40
N GLY A 257 -0.46 -1.76 14.49
CA GLY A 257 0.08 -0.48 14.96
C GLY A 257 0.13 0.63 13.92
N ASP A 258 -0.12 0.33 12.63
CA ASP A 258 0.00 1.33 11.57
C ASP A 258 -1.21 2.29 11.59
N ALA A 259 -1.05 3.46 12.20
CA ALA A 259 -2.11 4.47 12.36
C ALA A 259 -2.69 4.94 11.01
N ARG A 260 -1.85 4.91 9.96
CA ARG A 260 -2.19 5.29 8.58
C ARG A 260 -3.26 4.37 7.97
N PHE A 261 -3.20 3.09 8.31
CA PHE A 261 -4.18 2.10 7.86
C PHE A 261 -5.57 2.35 8.45
N ARG A 262 -5.64 2.79 9.72
CA ARG A 262 -6.88 3.22 10.34
C ARG A 262 -7.45 4.45 9.65
N GLU A 263 -6.62 5.41 9.29
CA GLU A 263 -7.04 6.62 8.58
C GLU A 263 -7.66 6.29 7.21
N LEU A 264 -7.01 5.43 6.40
CA LEU A 264 -7.49 5.08 5.06
C LEU A 264 -8.85 4.36 5.08
N LEU A 265 -9.08 3.49 6.07
CA LEU A 265 -10.37 2.82 6.28
C LEU A 265 -11.45 3.71 6.93
N GLN A 266 -11.03 4.72 7.69
CA GLN A 266 -11.91 5.67 8.39
C GLN A 266 -12.24 6.90 7.57
N ARG A 267 -11.58 7.13 6.41
CA ARG A 267 -11.98 8.18 5.48
C ARG A 267 -13.48 8.02 5.21
N PRO A 268 -14.31 9.01 5.62
CA PRO A 268 -15.71 8.93 5.33
C PRO A 268 -15.84 8.96 3.82
N ASP A 269 -16.67 8.07 3.28
CA ASP A 269 -17.30 8.35 2.01
C ASP A 269 -17.97 9.72 2.19
N ARG A 270 -17.44 10.77 1.55
CA ARG A 270 -18.10 12.08 1.52
C ARG A 270 -19.36 11.92 0.66
N ALA A 271 -20.40 11.40 1.29
CA ALA A 271 -21.78 11.38 0.82
C ALA A 271 -22.64 11.44 2.09
N ASP A 272 -22.69 12.63 2.68
CA ASP A 272 -23.84 13.01 3.48
C ASP A 272 -25.04 13.04 2.50
N GLY A 273 -26.08 12.26 2.80
CA GLY A 273 -27.38 12.36 2.15
C GLY A 273 -27.84 11.12 1.39
N GLY A 274 -28.71 10.33 2.03
CA GLY A 274 -29.64 9.42 1.35
C GLY A 274 -29.67 8.01 1.91
N ASP A 275 -30.67 7.74 2.76
CA ASP A 275 -31.12 6.40 3.12
C ASP A 275 -31.68 5.70 1.87
N VAL A 276 -30.81 5.07 1.10
CA VAL A 276 -31.19 4.17 0.01
C VAL A 276 -30.64 2.80 0.37
N SER A 277 -31.55 1.86 0.60
CA SER A 277 -31.28 0.43 0.76
C SER A 277 -30.76 -0.16 -0.56
N VAL A 278 -29.52 0.18 -0.91
CA VAL A 278 -28.75 -0.47 -1.99
C VAL A 278 -28.15 -1.75 -1.41
N PRO A 279 -28.21 -2.89 -2.13
CA PRO A 279 -27.56 -4.12 -1.67
C PRO A 279 -26.07 -3.86 -1.45
N ARG A 280 -25.59 -4.10 -0.23
CA ARG A 280 -24.18 -3.92 0.14
C ARG A 280 -23.31 -4.70 -0.83
N SER A 281 -22.48 -4.00 -1.59
CA SER A 281 -21.56 -4.64 -2.53
C SER A 281 -20.57 -5.52 -1.77
N SER A 282 -20.03 -6.56 -2.42
CA SER A 282 -19.00 -7.44 -1.85
C SER A 282 -17.81 -6.64 -1.28
N THR A 283 -17.51 -5.49 -1.91
CA THR A 283 -16.48 -4.54 -1.48
C THR A 283 -16.83 -3.86 -0.15
N GLU A 284 -18.07 -3.41 0.04
CA GLU A 284 -18.54 -2.85 1.33
C GLU A 284 -18.48 -3.87 2.45
N LEU A 285 -18.87 -5.12 2.20
CA LEU A 285 -18.81 -6.19 3.20
C LEU A 285 -17.37 -6.52 3.61
N LEU A 286 -16.45 -6.58 2.64
CA LEU A 286 -15.03 -6.77 2.91
C LEU A 286 -14.44 -5.60 3.70
N LEU A 287 -14.80 -4.36 3.33
CA LEU A 287 -14.38 -3.15 4.01
C LEU A 287 -14.95 -3.06 5.42
N GLU A 288 -16.21 -3.44 5.63
CA GLU A 288 -16.85 -3.51 6.94
C GLU A 288 -16.20 -4.59 7.81
N ARG A 289 -15.87 -5.76 7.24
CA ARG A 289 -15.14 -6.82 7.93
C ARG A 289 -13.73 -6.36 8.33
N ALA A 290 -13.06 -5.59 7.46
CA ALA A 290 -11.78 -4.95 7.77
C ALA A 290 -11.94 -3.93 8.91
N ARG A 291 -12.91 -3.01 8.82
CA ARG A 291 -13.23 -2.01 9.86
C ARG A 291 -13.54 -2.66 11.21
N ARG A 292 -14.35 -3.73 11.24
CA ARG A 292 -14.68 -4.49 12.46
C ARG A 292 -13.45 -5.18 13.04
N ARG A 293 -12.60 -5.76 12.20
CA ARG A 293 -11.34 -6.41 12.64
C ARG A 293 -10.33 -5.38 13.17
N VAL A 294 -10.19 -4.24 12.51
CA VAL A 294 -9.37 -3.13 12.99
C VAL A 294 -9.84 -2.60 14.33
N ARG A 295 -11.16 -2.48 14.54
CA ARG A 295 -11.71 -2.12 15.86
C ARG A 295 -11.41 -3.20 16.90
N LYS A 296 -11.51 -4.49 16.53
CA LYS A 296 -11.25 -5.63 17.42
C LYS A 296 -9.78 -5.79 17.80
N TYR A 297 -8.85 -5.48 16.89
CA TYR A 297 -7.41 -5.61 17.07
C TYR A 297 -6.71 -4.26 17.22
N ALA A 298 -7.48 -3.17 17.36
CA ALA A 298 -6.92 -1.88 17.74
C ALA A 298 -6.13 -2.10 19.04
N PRO A 299 -4.93 -1.51 19.19
CA PRO A 299 -4.18 -1.59 20.42
C PRO A 299 -5.02 -0.92 21.51
N GLU A 300 -5.81 -1.72 22.21
CA GLU A 300 -6.42 -1.31 23.45
C GLU A 300 -5.28 -0.90 24.38
N ASP A 301 -5.45 0.25 25.03
CA ASP A 301 -4.51 0.77 26.00
C ASP A 301 -4.22 -0.31 27.04
N ARG A 302 -3.07 -1.00 26.91
CA ARG A 302 -2.73 -2.19 27.73
C ARG A 302 -2.60 -1.85 29.22
N ARG A 303 -2.54 -0.55 29.57
CA ARG A 303 -2.65 -0.07 30.96
C ARG A 303 -4.07 -0.20 31.50
N VAL A 304 -5.09 -0.02 30.65
CA VAL A 304 -6.51 -0.15 31.00
C VAL A 304 -6.87 -1.60 31.28
N SER A 305 -6.38 -2.56 30.49
CA SER A 305 -6.73 -3.99 30.64
C SER A 305 -6.15 -4.68 31.87
N LYS A 306 -5.08 -4.12 32.47
CA LYS A 306 -4.45 -4.65 33.70
C LYS A 306 -4.75 -3.84 34.97
N GLY A 307 -5.81 -3.03 34.96
CA GLY A 307 -6.27 -2.29 36.16
C GLY A 307 -5.33 -1.18 36.63
N ARG A 308 -4.38 -0.72 35.80
CA ARG A 308 -3.43 0.36 36.16
C ARG A 308 -4.01 1.78 35.97
N ARG A 309 -5.29 1.87 35.59
CA ARG A 309 -6.06 3.10 35.45
C ARG A 309 -7.32 2.98 36.31
N LEU A 310 -7.58 3.98 37.14
CA LEU A 310 -8.77 4.02 37.99
C LEU A 310 -10.04 4.01 37.12
N ARG A 311 -10.98 3.14 37.48
CA ARG A 311 -12.31 3.05 36.88
C ARG A 311 -13.33 3.35 37.96
N TYR A 312 -14.30 4.20 37.65
CA TYR A 312 -15.39 4.54 38.56
C TYR A 312 -16.58 3.60 38.31
N ASP A 313 -16.33 2.30 38.40
CA ASP A 313 -17.35 1.26 38.26
C ASP A 313 -17.85 0.85 39.66
N VAL A 314 -19.16 0.71 39.82
CA VAL A 314 -19.75 0.24 41.08
C VAL A 314 -19.51 -1.26 41.22
N HIS A 315 -18.70 -1.67 42.19
CA HIS A 315 -18.49 -3.08 42.51
C HIS A 315 -19.61 -3.58 43.43
N GLU A 316 -20.55 -4.37 42.89
CA GLU A 316 -21.71 -4.90 43.62
C GLU A 316 -21.35 -5.57 44.96
N LYS A 317 -20.24 -6.31 45.02
CA LYS A 317 -19.77 -6.96 46.25
C LYS A 317 -19.23 -6.00 47.33
N LEU A 318 -18.88 -4.77 46.95
CA LEU A 318 -18.41 -3.72 47.86
C LEU A 318 -19.53 -2.79 48.30
N VAL A 319 -20.69 -2.85 47.63
CA VAL A 319 -21.88 -2.08 48.04
C VAL A 319 -22.35 -2.61 49.39
N GLY A 320 -22.39 -1.73 50.40
CA GLY A 320 -22.78 -2.09 51.75
C GLY A 320 -21.73 -2.88 52.56
N PHE A 321 -20.46 -2.90 52.12
CA PHE A 321 -19.40 -3.62 52.84
C PHE A 321 -19.18 -3.09 54.27
N LEU A 322 -19.35 -1.79 54.48
CA LEU A 322 -19.29 -1.15 55.80
C LEU A 322 -20.47 -0.20 55.97
N ALA A 323 -21.13 -0.26 57.12
CA ALA A 323 -22.08 0.74 57.53
C ALA A 323 -21.34 2.01 57.98
N PRO A 324 -21.77 3.20 57.55
CA PRO A 324 -21.19 4.44 58.03
C PRO A 324 -21.41 4.53 59.55
N ARG A 325 -20.32 4.62 60.31
CA ARG A 325 -20.39 4.90 61.74
C ARG A 325 -20.28 6.40 61.93
N ALA A 326 -21.13 6.94 62.78
CA ALA A 326 -20.94 8.30 63.26
C ALA A 326 -19.52 8.40 63.86
N PRO A 327 -18.73 9.41 63.49
CA PRO A 327 -17.48 9.65 64.18
C PRO A 327 -17.76 9.79 65.68
N PRO A 328 -16.87 9.32 66.55
CA PRO A 328 -17.02 9.57 67.98
C PRO A 328 -17.17 11.09 68.19
N PRO A 329 -18.04 11.54 69.11
CA PRO A 329 -18.19 12.96 69.39
C PRO A 329 -16.81 13.53 69.72
N PRO A 330 -16.42 14.67 69.14
CA PRO A 330 -15.09 15.24 69.36
C PRO A 330 -14.90 15.47 70.86
N ALA A 331 -13.79 14.99 71.42
CA ALA A 331 -13.49 15.10 72.85
C ALA A 331 -13.21 16.55 73.31
N HIS A 332 -13.29 17.53 72.41
CA HIS A 332 -13.20 18.95 72.71
C HIS A 332 -13.92 19.73 71.60
N ALA A 333 -14.78 20.64 72.02
CA ALA A 333 -15.51 21.55 71.15
C ALA A 333 -14.58 22.64 70.61
N SER A 334 -13.71 22.36 69.63
CA SER A 334 -12.86 23.40 69.02
C SER A 334 -12.14 22.97 67.73
N LEU A 335 -12.84 22.36 66.77
CA LEU A 335 -12.28 22.20 65.41
C LEU A 335 -12.51 23.41 64.49
N HIS A 336 -13.17 24.47 64.98
CA HIS A 336 -13.34 25.73 64.24
C HIS A 336 -12.28 26.81 64.54
N GLU A 337 -11.38 26.59 65.50
CA GLU A 337 -10.41 27.63 65.94
C GLU A 337 -9.02 27.53 65.30
N PHE A 338 -8.73 26.53 64.47
CA PHE A 338 -7.44 26.40 63.76
C PHE A 338 -7.41 27.15 62.41
N SER A 339 -8.05 28.31 62.31
CA SER A 339 -8.05 29.14 61.10
C SER A 339 -7.43 30.54 61.28
N VAL A 340 -6.68 30.76 62.36
CA VAL A 340 -5.81 31.94 62.46
C VAL A 340 -4.48 31.54 63.10
N LEU A 341 -3.48 31.29 62.25
CA LEU A 341 -2.09 31.74 62.41
C LEU A 341 -1.35 31.57 61.08
#